data_AF-A0A9P1BPL6-F1
#
_entry.id   AF-A0A9P1BPL6-F1
#
_cell.length_a   1.000
_cell.length_b   1.000
_cell.length_c   1.000
_cell.angle_alpha   90.00
_cell.angle_beta   90.00
_cell.angle_gamma   90.00
#
_symmetry.space_group_name_H-M   'P 1'
#
loop_
_entity.id
_entity.type
_entity.pdbx_description
1 polymer ?
#
loop_
_entity_poly.entity_id
_entity_poly.type
_entity_poly.pdbx_seq_one_letter_code
_entity_poly.pdbx_strand_id
1 'polypeptide(L)'
;MWALLMELVCLGAGIHWKFNLGVLSLGFYYSNERSFLHRELTEMIYWALMYAWFGFIVLHDLPILQLGSFKTVFGSLADLIIACVFSLCGIWAHTTAQNDRLQSSIQELDLRMLVDKQHVETGASRFTVYCIQNLISQRSTSSGQLQRLVGKLWEMAMGKVHWLEEEVLQALESCCHGSDTSHPPDDLLYVLNCSEVDLPQFLALTSSDQVIHLIRRHVRHMDTVTKTRLVDALQRQHDFYVNRLQQELVVELLESTTGDELRMMKDILDEGGDFYNLHKLVFHDLDPEMYSRALNHIQKEGQHLAKQYDQGKAPIKIVSDVDDTLYGSGGHFPAGCDHRFPGHQVYPGVLALFREITNHRSNKQREKPPKDEEQTGEQAGFSSVFTRFLGYRVHDSANPVWIRVGRRWEEISVTETETVAQLQERVRARALEDQLLGEGDVSFHPPQIRVWSNLVFLSARPHAYKDYLESKSYKLFRRLRKSGKLHCMPTLLAGKLKSSGLAFIFGVVLLYPRNIAGGLFTNVFLCWFCLGVLPMIFPAVLLAFAALVAWSFYATSSLRKESRVNASWRYHQPGQHTHWR
;
A
#
# COMPACT_ATOMS: atom_id res chain seq x y z
N MET A 1 23.47 -23.77 -15.81
CA MET A 1 22.05 -24.17 -15.98
C MET A 1 21.28 -23.18 -16.86
N TRP A 2 21.13 -21.89 -16.48
CA TRP A 2 20.44 -20.89 -17.32
C TRP A 2 21.12 -20.62 -18.68
N ALA A 3 22.46 -20.58 -18.74
CA ALA A 3 23.20 -20.48 -20.01
C ALA A 3 22.92 -21.66 -20.95
N LEU A 4 22.85 -22.88 -20.39
CA LEU A 4 22.50 -24.12 -21.10
C LEU A 4 21.02 -24.14 -21.55
N LEU A 5 20.13 -23.54 -20.75
CA LEU A 5 18.72 -23.35 -21.09
C LEU A 5 18.56 -22.35 -22.24
N MET A 6 19.38 -21.28 -22.26
CA MET A 6 19.40 -20.28 -23.33
C MET A 6 20.02 -20.83 -24.63
N GLU A 7 21.07 -21.65 -24.56
CA GLU A 7 21.58 -22.38 -25.72
C GLU A 7 20.52 -23.30 -26.35
N LEU A 8 19.74 -24.00 -25.52
CA LEU A 8 18.60 -24.83 -25.97
C LEU A 8 17.46 -24.00 -26.60
N VAL A 9 17.25 -22.76 -26.16
CA VAL A 9 16.28 -21.82 -26.77
C VAL A 9 16.76 -21.32 -28.13
N CYS A 10 18.07 -21.09 -28.28
CA CYS A 10 18.68 -20.61 -29.51
C CYS A 10 18.75 -21.69 -30.61
N LEU A 11 18.77 -22.97 -30.27
CA LEU A 11 18.99 -24.09 -31.21
C LEU A 11 17.74 -24.57 -32.00
N GLY A 12 16.71 -23.74 -32.18
CA GLY A 12 15.70 -23.97 -33.23
C GLY A 12 14.32 -24.43 -32.79
N ALA A 13 13.87 -24.09 -31.57
CA ALA A 13 12.51 -24.39 -31.15
C ALA A 13 11.50 -23.34 -31.65
N GLY A 14 10.37 -23.80 -32.21
CA GLY A 14 9.28 -22.93 -32.69
C GLY A 14 8.67 -22.04 -31.59
N ILE A 15 7.95 -20.98 -31.99
CA ILE A 15 7.34 -19.95 -31.11
C ILE A 15 6.59 -20.54 -29.91
N HIS A 16 5.89 -21.67 -30.10
CA HIS A 16 5.17 -22.37 -29.02
C HIS A 16 6.08 -22.88 -27.90
N TRP A 17 7.27 -23.39 -28.22
CA TRP A 17 8.23 -23.86 -27.21
C TRP A 17 8.82 -22.70 -26.41
N LYS A 18 9.13 -21.59 -27.10
CA LYS A 18 9.60 -20.36 -26.46
C LYS A 18 8.56 -19.89 -25.44
N PHE A 19 7.30 -19.75 -25.86
CA PHE A 19 6.19 -19.34 -24.98
C PHE A 19 6.02 -20.25 -23.75
N ASN A 20 6.01 -21.57 -23.96
CA ASN A 20 5.88 -22.55 -22.86
C ASN A 20 7.03 -22.47 -21.86
N LEU A 21 8.25 -22.16 -22.31
CA LEU A 21 9.40 -21.98 -21.43
C LEU A 21 9.29 -20.72 -20.56
N GLY A 22 8.76 -19.62 -21.12
CA GLY A 22 8.45 -18.41 -20.34
C GLY A 22 7.37 -18.67 -19.29
N VAL A 23 6.32 -19.43 -19.64
CA VAL A 23 5.27 -19.82 -18.68
C VAL A 23 5.81 -20.77 -17.60
N LEU A 24 6.68 -21.72 -17.96
CA LEU A 24 7.33 -22.61 -17.00
C LEU A 24 8.33 -21.87 -16.10
N SER A 25 9.05 -20.88 -16.62
CA SER A 25 9.94 -20.05 -15.81
C SER A 25 9.15 -19.20 -14.81
N LEU A 26 8.00 -18.63 -15.23
CA LEU A 26 7.04 -18.00 -14.33
C LEU A 26 6.57 -19.01 -13.28
N GLY A 27 6.11 -20.18 -13.69
CA GLY A 27 5.65 -21.23 -12.77
C GLY A 27 6.69 -21.62 -11.74
N PHE A 28 7.95 -21.76 -12.15
CA PHE A 28 9.07 -22.11 -11.27
C PHE A 28 9.48 -20.96 -10.34
N TYR A 29 9.42 -19.72 -10.83
CA TYR A 29 9.62 -18.51 -10.04
C TYR A 29 8.52 -18.37 -8.97
N TYR A 30 7.26 -18.67 -9.31
CA TYR A 30 6.14 -18.62 -8.37
C TYR A 30 6.03 -19.84 -7.44
N SER A 31 6.68 -20.96 -7.74
CA SER A 31 6.56 -22.19 -6.93
C SER A 31 7.58 -22.31 -5.80
N ASN A 32 8.63 -21.48 -5.77
CA ASN A 32 9.72 -21.60 -4.80
C ASN A 32 9.88 -20.31 -3.98
N GLU A 33 9.26 -20.26 -2.81
CA GLU A 33 9.61 -19.29 -1.77
C GLU A 33 11.03 -19.57 -1.27
N ARG A 34 11.94 -18.60 -1.41
CA ARG A 34 13.35 -18.69 -1.00
C ARG A 34 13.83 -17.40 -0.32
N SER A 35 15.01 -17.46 0.32
CA SER A 35 15.59 -16.45 1.21
C SER A 35 15.74 -15.03 0.62
N PHE A 36 15.83 -14.03 1.50
CA PHE A 36 15.80 -12.58 1.20
C PHE A 36 16.82 -12.10 0.16
N LEU A 37 18.11 -12.40 0.36
CA LEU A 37 19.19 -11.99 -0.57
C LEU A 37 19.09 -12.70 -1.93
N HIS A 38 18.55 -13.92 -1.92
CA HIS A 38 18.22 -14.61 -3.15
C HIS A 38 17.04 -13.94 -3.83
N ARG A 39 16.02 -13.46 -3.11
CA ARG A 39 14.81 -12.87 -3.69
C ARG A 39 15.07 -11.54 -4.40
N GLU A 40 15.79 -10.58 -3.82
CA GLU A 40 16.02 -9.28 -4.48
C GLU A 40 16.93 -9.41 -5.72
N LEU A 41 18.04 -10.14 -5.59
CA LEU A 41 18.96 -10.39 -6.70
C LEU A 41 18.31 -11.28 -7.78
N THR A 42 17.58 -12.33 -7.37
CA THR A 42 16.87 -13.20 -8.31
C THR A 42 15.71 -12.47 -8.95
N GLU A 43 15.00 -11.57 -8.27
CA GLU A 43 13.97 -10.74 -8.88
C GLU A 43 14.57 -9.79 -9.92
N MET A 44 15.65 -9.08 -9.59
CA MET A 44 16.33 -8.22 -10.57
C MET A 44 16.82 -9.01 -11.78
N ILE A 45 17.51 -10.13 -11.56
CA ILE A 45 18.04 -10.98 -12.64
C ILE A 45 16.89 -11.62 -13.43
N TYR A 46 15.87 -12.14 -12.76
CA TYR A 46 14.72 -12.78 -13.38
C TYR A 46 13.94 -11.80 -14.23
N TRP A 47 13.61 -10.62 -13.70
CA TRP A 47 12.91 -9.60 -14.48
C TRP A 47 13.78 -9.13 -15.65
N ALA A 48 15.07 -8.84 -15.43
CA ALA A 48 15.98 -8.50 -16.54
C ALA A 48 15.97 -9.56 -17.65
N LEU A 49 16.10 -10.84 -17.29
CA LEU A 49 16.06 -11.97 -18.23
C LEU A 49 14.68 -12.14 -18.90
N MET A 50 13.59 -11.94 -18.16
CA MET A 50 12.23 -12.03 -18.69
C MET A 50 11.94 -10.90 -19.68
N TYR A 51 12.37 -9.68 -19.40
CA TYR A 51 12.25 -8.56 -20.32
C TYR A 51 13.16 -8.76 -21.54
N ALA A 52 14.40 -9.22 -21.37
CA ALA A 52 15.27 -9.59 -22.48
C ALA A 52 14.63 -10.65 -23.39
N TRP A 53 14.07 -11.70 -22.78
CA TRP A 53 13.37 -12.76 -23.48
C TRP A 53 12.10 -12.24 -24.19
N PHE A 54 11.34 -11.36 -23.54
CA PHE A 54 10.16 -10.72 -24.15
C PHE A 54 10.54 -9.83 -25.32
N GLY A 55 11.58 -9.01 -25.18
CA GLY A 55 12.15 -8.21 -26.26
C GLY A 55 12.59 -9.07 -27.43
N PHE A 56 13.30 -10.17 -27.15
CA PHE A 56 13.69 -11.14 -28.17
C PHE A 56 12.46 -11.73 -28.90
N ILE A 57 11.40 -12.11 -28.20
CA ILE A 57 10.18 -12.63 -28.85
C ILE A 57 9.48 -11.58 -29.69
N VAL A 58 9.28 -10.37 -29.15
CA VAL A 58 8.52 -9.30 -29.83
C VAL A 58 9.27 -8.79 -31.05
N LEU A 59 10.60 -8.73 -31.01
CA LEU A 59 11.41 -8.19 -32.11
C LEU A 59 11.84 -9.22 -33.14
N HIS A 60 11.93 -10.51 -32.80
CA HIS A 60 12.36 -11.55 -33.73
C HIS A 60 11.44 -11.69 -34.96
N ASP A 61 10.18 -11.26 -34.86
CA ASP A 61 9.20 -11.32 -35.96
C ASP A 61 8.95 -9.96 -36.65
N LEU A 62 9.72 -8.91 -36.33
CA LEU A 62 9.56 -7.62 -37.02
C LEU A 62 10.07 -7.74 -38.47
N PRO A 63 9.23 -7.39 -39.49
CA PRO A 63 9.58 -7.54 -40.91
C PRO A 63 10.86 -6.81 -41.33
N ILE A 64 11.22 -5.74 -40.60
CA ILE A 64 12.44 -4.95 -40.80
C ILE A 64 13.72 -5.78 -40.55
N LEU A 65 13.70 -6.76 -39.64
CA LEU A 65 14.83 -7.64 -39.35
C LEU A 65 14.92 -8.83 -40.32
N GLN A 66 13.90 -9.05 -41.15
CA GLN A 66 13.91 -10.07 -42.20
C GLN A 66 14.38 -9.55 -43.57
N LEU A 67 14.59 -8.24 -43.70
CA LEU A 67 15.15 -7.62 -44.91
C LEU A 67 16.69 -7.76 -44.94
N GLY A 68 17.16 -8.89 -45.46
CA GLY A 68 18.50 -8.99 -46.06
C GLY A 68 19.52 -9.87 -45.32
N SER A 69 20.31 -10.58 -46.13
CA SER A 69 21.34 -11.59 -45.82
C SER A 69 22.58 -11.08 -45.03
N PHE A 70 22.43 -10.12 -44.13
CA PHE A 70 23.51 -9.60 -43.25
C PHE A 70 23.53 -10.28 -41.86
N LYS A 71 22.99 -11.51 -41.77
CA LYS A 71 22.57 -12.13 -40.51
C LYS A 71 23.68 -12.64 -39.59
N THR A 72 24.93 -12.83 -40.02
CA THR A 72 25.85 -13.67 -39.22
C THR A 72 26.62 -12.92 -38.13
N VAL A 73 26.80 -11.60 -38.23
CA VAL A 73 27.56 -10.82 -37.21
C VAL A 73 26.77 -9.62 -36.68
N PHE A 74 26.07 -8.88 -37.55
CA PHE A 74 25.27 -7.74 -37.10
C PHE A 74 23.94 -8.16 -36.46
N GLY A 75 23.40 -9.32 -36.82
CA GLY A 75 22.18 -9.87 -36.20
C GLY A 75 22.38 -10.24 -34.73
N SER A 76 23.48 -10.93 -34.40
CA SER A 76 23.77 -11.32 -33.02
C SER A 76 24.07 -10.11 -32.13
N LEU A 77 24.74 -9.08 -32.67
CA LEU A 77 24.97 -7.83 -31.95
C LEU A 77 23.66 -7.06 -31.72
N ALA A 78 22.77 -7.01 -32.72
CA ALA A 78 21.46 -6.37 -32.58
C ALA A 78 20.58 -7.07 -31.53
N ASP A 79 20.55 -8.41 -31.54
CA ASP A 79 19.81 -9.20 -30.56
C ASP A 79 20.37 -9.01 -29.15
N LEU A 80 21.70 -8.93 -28.99
CA LEU A 80 22.35 -8.63 -27.71
C LEU A 80 22.01 -7.23 -27.22
N ILE A 81 22.08 -6.21 -28.10
CA ILE A 81 21.72 -4.82 -27.76
C ILE A 81 20.26 -4.75 -27.33
N ILE A 82 19.35 -5.39 -28.07
CA ILE A 82 17.93 -5.46 -27.72
C ILE A 82 17.73 -6.12 -26.36
N ALA A 83 18.34 -7.30 -26.13
CA ALA A 83 18.26 -7.99 -24.86
C ALA A 83 18.77 -7.13 -23.69
N CYS A 84 19.89 -6.41 -23.88
CA CYS A 84 20.43 -5.47 -22.91
C CYS A 84 19.49 -4.30 -22.64
N VAL A 85 18.92 -3.67 -23.69
CA VAL A 85 17.99 -2.55 -23.55
C VAL A 85 16.74 -2.98 -22.79
N PHE A 86 16.13 -4.11 -23.16
CA PHE A 86 14.96 -4.62 -22.45
C PHE A 86 15.29 -5.04 -21.01
N SER A 87 16.46 -5.63 -20.76
CA SER A 87 16.93 -5.92 -19.40
C SER A 87 17.01 -4.65 -18.54
N LEU A 88 17.61 -3.59 -19.09
CA LEU A 88 17.73 -2.29 -18.43
C LEU A 88 16.35 -1.65 -18.20
N CYS A 89 15.45 -1.67 -19.19
CA CYS A 89 14.08 -1.22 -19.04
C CYS A 89 13.34 -2.02 -17.96
N GLY A 90 13.59 -3.32 -17.86
CA GLY A 90 13.02 -4.20 -16.85
C GLY A 90 13.49 -3.87 -15.44
N ILE A 91 14.80 -3.67 -15.27
CA ILE A 91 15.38 -3.19 -14.03
C ILE A 91 14.79 -1.82 -13.67
N TRP A 92 14.71 -0.90 -14.63
CA TRP A 92 14.10 0.42 -14.42
C TRP A 92 12.66 0.32 -13.98
N ALA A 93 11.82 -0.42 -14.68
CA ALA A 93 10.41 -0.60 -14.31
C ALA A 93 10.28 -1.23 -12.92
N HIS A 94 11.14 -2.19 -12.58
CA HIS A 94 11.14 -2.82 -11.26
C HIS A 94 11.57 -1.85 -10.15
N THR A 95 12.66 -1.10 -10.34
CA THR A 95 13.13 -0.09 -9.37
C THR A 95 12.12 1.03 -9.20
N THR A 96 11.52 1.52 -10.29
CA THR A 96 10.45 2.52 -10.21
C THR A 96 9.26 1.98 -9.41
N ALA A 97 8.83 0.75 -9.67
CA ALA A 97 7.75 0.13 -8.90
C ALA A 97 8.11 -0.07 -7.41
N GLN A 98 9.39 -0.32 -7.07
CA GLN A 98 9.86 -0.36 -5.69
C GLN A 98 9.88 1.02 -5.03
N ASN A 99 10.27 2.06 -5.76
CA ASN A 99 10.22 3.43 -5.24
C ASN A 99 8.78 3.92 -5.04
N ASP A 100 7.89 3.65 -6.01
CA ASP A 100 6.47 3.94 -5.92
C ASP A 100 5.82 3.23 -4.71
N ARG A 101 6.34 2.06 -4.33
CA ARG A 101 5.90 1.31 -3.15
C ARG A 101 6.28 2.02 -1.85
N LEU A 102 7.47 2.61 -1.80
CA LEU A 102 7.97 3.36 -0.64
C LEU A 102 7.31 4.73 -0.50
N GLN A 103 6.74 5.30 -1.57
CA GLN A 103 5.99 6.55 -1.47
C GLN A 103 4.76 6.42 -0.57
N SER A 104 4.85 7.00 0.62
CA SER A 104 3.75 7.03 1.57
C SER A 104 2.77 8.15 1.25
N SER A 105 1.54 7.77 0.94
CA SER A 105 0.43 8.73 0.83
C SER A 105 0.07 9.37 2.17
N ILE A 106 0.45 8.73 3.29
CA ILE A 106 0.26 9.21 4.65
C ILE A 106 1.24 10.35 4.96
N GLN A 107 2.41 10.40 4.33
CA GLN A 107 3.30 11.57 4.43
C GLN A 107 2.76 12.79 3.69
N GLU A 108 2.04 12.58 2.57
CA GLU A 108 1.38 13.69 1.84
C GLU A 108 0.16 14.24 2.58
N LEU A 109 -0.44 13.44 3.48
CA LEU A 109 -1.50 13.92 4.34
C LEU A 109 -0.89 14.94 5.31
N ASP A 110 -1.45 16.14 5.37
CA ASP A 110 -1.06 17.15 6.35
C ASP A 110 -1.52 16.72 7.76
N LEU A 111 -0.78 15.78 8.31
CA LEU A 111 -0.99 15.19 9.63
C LEU A 111 -0.60 16.17 10.74
N ARG A 112 0.09 17.27 10.42
CA ARG A 112 0.46 18.31 11.40
C ARG A 112 -0.78 18.89 12.07
N MET A 113 -1.92 18.92 11.35
CA MET A 113 -3.21 19.35 11.92
C MET A 113 -3.78 18.41 12.99
N LEU A 114 -3.33 17.15 13.03
CA LEU A 114 -3.80 16.14 13.98
C LEU A 114 -2.90 15.99 15.21
N VAL A 115 -1.73 16.60 15.19
CA VAL A 115 -0.79 16.50 16.30
C VAL A 115 -1.08 17.63 17.28
N ASP A 116 -1.57 17.27 18.46
CA ASP A 116 -1.83 18.20 19.57
C ASP A 116 -0.56 18.78 20.20
N LYS A 117 0.63 18.34 19.80
CA LYS A 117 1.91 18.86 20.31
C LYS A 117 2.85 19.15 19.14
N GLN A 118 3.07 20.42 18.83
CA GLN A 118 4.25 20.77 18.05
C GLN A 118 5.48 20.40 18.88
N HIS A 119 6.20 19.37 18.44
CA HIS A 119 7.49 19.03 19.02
C HIS A 119 8.46 20.17 18.73
N VAL A 120 9.17 20.61 19.77
CA VAL A 120 10.12 21.73 19.67
C VAL A 120 11.32 21.26 18.88
N GLU A 121 11.65 22.01 17.83
CA GLU A 121 12.81 21.73 17.01
C GLU A 121 14.10 22.13 17.76
N THR A 122 14.93 21.15 18.09
CA THR A 122 16.26 21.38 18.66
C THR A 122 17.36 21.26 17.60
N GLY A 123 18.58 21.70 17.93
CA GLY A 123 19.74 21.49 17.08
C GLY A 123 20.06 20.01 16.81
N ALA A 124 19.82 19.12 17.78
CA ALA A 124 20.02 17.68 17.63
C ALA A 124 19.03 17.07 16.63
N SER A 125 17.76 17.43 16.74
CA SER A 125 16.72 16.97 15.81
C SER A 125 17.00 17.42 14.36
N ARG A 126 17.42 18.68 14.16
CA ARG A 126 17.84 19.20 12.83
C ARG A 126 19.03 18.46 12.26
N PHE A 127 20.05 18.23 13.08
CA PHE A 127 21.24 17.50 12.67
C PHE A 127 20.88 16.07 12.22
N THR A 128 20.03 15.38 12.98
CA THR A 128 19.58 14.02 12.63
C THR A 128 18.75 14.00 11.35
N VAL A 129 17.84 14.96 11.15
CA VAL A 129 17.09 15.12 9.89
C VAL A 129 18.07 15.29 8.72
N TYR A 130 19.08 16.16 8.87
CA TYR A 130 20.10 16.36 7.85
C TYR A 130 20.90 15.08 7.56
N CYS A 131 21.31 14.32 8.58
CA CYS A 131 22.01 13.05 8.40
C CYS A 131 21.15 12.04 7.62
N ILE A 132 19.86 11.93 7.95
CA ILE A 132 18.93 11.06 7.24
C ILE A 132 18.73 11.51 5.79
N GLN A 133 18.54 12.81 5.55
CA GLN A 133 18.43 13.36 4.20
C GLN A 133 19.70 13.15 3.38
N ASN A 134 20.88 13.33 3.99
CA ASN A 134 22.16 13.10 3.35
C ASN A 134 22.28 11.62 2.94
N LEU A 135 21.94 10.69 3.84
CA LEU A 135 21.89 9.25 3.55
C LEU A 135 20.94 8.94 2.36
N ILE A 136 19.72 9.48 2.40
CA ILE A 136 18.71 9.31 1.33
C ILE A 136 19.23 9.89 0.00
N SER A 137 19.77 11.09 0.03
CA SER A 137 20.26 11.79 -1.16
C SER A 137 21.47 11.10 -1.79
N GLN A 138 22.41 10.58 -0.99
CA GLN A 138 23.57 9.84 -1.49
C GLN A 138 23.16 8.55 -2.21
N ARG A 139 22.18 7.82 -1.67
CA ARG A 139 21.62 6.64 -2.37
C ARG A 139 20.78 7.03 -3.59
N SER A 140 20.11 8.18 -3.58
CA SER A 140 19.26 8.63 -4.69
C SER A 140 20.06 9.20 -5.88
N THR A 141 21.12 9.99 -5.62
CA THR A 141 21.89 10.75 -6.63
C THR A 141 22.88 9.91 -7.47
N SER A 142 23.06 8.62 -7.17
CA SER A 142 23.70 7.66 -8.08
C SER A 142 22.81 7.43 -9.32
N SER A 143 22.86 8.37 -10.26
CA SER A 143 21.88 8.54 -11.34
C SER A 143 22.07 7.60 -12.54
N GLY A 144 23.17 6.84 -12.61
CA GLY A 144 23.31 5.74 -13.55
C GLY A 144 22.80 4.43 -12.93
N GLN A 145 21.79 3.77 -13.51
CA GLN A 145 21.32 2.46 -13.02
C GLN A 145 22.43 1.39 -13.01
N LEU A 146 23.34 1.47 -13.99
CA LEU A 146 24.54 0.64 -14.03
C LEU A 146 25.52 0.99 -12.90
N GLN A 147 25.66 2.29 -12.59
CA GLN A 147 26.44 2.76 -11.44
C GLN A 147 25.79 2.41 -10.11
N ARG A 148 24.46 2.26 -10.01
CA ARG A 148 23.80 1.72 -8.82
C ARG A 148 24.09 0.25 -8.61
N LEU A 149 24.16 -0.53 -9.68
CA LEU A 149 24.42 -1.96 -9.58
C LEU A 149 25.90 -2.25 -9.30
N VAL A 150 26.79 -1.57 -10.03
CA VAL A 150 28.24 -1.58 -9.76
C VAL A 150 28.54 -0.94 -8.40
N GLY A 151 27.84 0.14 -8.06
CA GLY A 151 27.92 0.85 -6.79
C GLY A 151 27.46 -0.02 -5.61
N LYS A 152 26.31 -0.70 -5.69
CA LYS A 152 25.87 -1.66 -4.66
C LYS A 152 26.90 -2.78 -4.46
N LEU A 153 27.44 -3.34 -5.54
CA LEU A 153 28.48 -4.38 -5.45
C LEU A 153 29.79 -3.83 -4.85
N TRP A 154 30.17 -2.60 -5.21
CA TRP A 154 31.35 -1.91 -4.68
C TRP A 154 31.18 -1.47 -3.22
N GLU A 155 30.00 -1.00 -2.84
CA GLU A 155 29.62 -0.61 -1.49
C GLU A 155 29.55 -1.82 -0.56
N MET A 156 28.99 -2.95 -1.03
CA MET A 156 29.08 -4.24 -0.34
C MET A 156 30.53 -4.70 -0.15
N ALA A 157 31.42 -4.38 -1.10
CA ALA A 157 32.84 -4.72 -1.00
C ALA A 157 33.64 -3.77 -0.10
N MET A 158 33.20 -2.51 0.07
CA MET A 158 33.99 -1.45 0.71
C MET A 158 33.50 -1.01 2.10
N GLY A 159 32.41 -1.58 2.63
CA GLY A 159 31.94 -1.31 4.00
C GLY A 159 31.43 0.12 4.27
N LYS A 160 31.40 0.99 3.26
CA LYS A 160 31.04 2.41 3.38
C LYS A 160 29.60 2.64 3.84
N VAL A 161 28.70 1.71 3.53
CA VAL A 161 27.29 1.77 3.92
C VAL A 161 27.11 1.60 5.43
N HIS A 162 27.90 0.72 6.06
CA HIS A 162 27.84 0.49 7.51
C HIS A 162 28.19 1.75 8.30
N TRP A 163 29.16 2.55 7.85
CA TRP A 163 29.56 3.78 8.54
C TRP A 163 28.44 4.83 8.58
N LEU A 164 27.73 5.02 7.46
CA LEU A 164 26.60 5.97 7.41
C LEU A 164 25.41 5.49 8.24
N GLU A 165 25.15 4.18 8.27
CA GLU A 165 24.10 3.60 9.13
C GLU A 165 24.44 3.80 10.61
N GLU A 166 25.70 3.62 11.01
CA GLU A 166 26.17 3.90 12.37
C GLU A 166 26.06 5.39 12.72
N GLU A 167 26.41 6.30 11.80
CA GLU A 167 26.27 7.75 12.01
C GLU A 167 24.80 8.14 12.24
N VAL A 168 23.87 7.60 11.44
CA VAL A 168 22.44 7.85 11.62
C VAL A 168 21.93 7.24 12.93
N LEU A 169 22.38 6.04 13.30
CA LEU A 169 22.01 5.43 14.58
C LEU A 169 22.50 6.27 15.76
N GLN A 170 23.75 6.74 15.75
CA GLN A 170 24.30 7.62 16.78
C GLN A 170 23.54 8.95 16.85
N ALA A 171 23.16 9.53 15.72
CA ALA A 171 22.35 10.73 15.67
C ALA A 171 20.95 10.50 16.29
N LEU A 172 20.32 9.36 16.00
CA LEU A 172 19.04 8.98 16.61
C LEU A 172 19.17 8.71 18.12
N GLU A 173 20.24 8.05 18.56
CA GLU A 173 20.52 7.83 19.98
C GLU A 173 20.75 9.16 20.71
N SER A 174 21.39 10.14 20.05
CA SER A 174 21.56 11.49 20.60
C SER A 174 20.24 12.23 20.77
N CYS A 175 19.26 12.00 19.89
CA CYS A 175 17.88 12.50 20.05
C CYS A 175 17.14 11.84 21.23
N CYS A 176 17.66 10.73 21.74
CA CYS A 176 17.13 10.05 22.94
C CYS A 176 17.96 10.36 24.19
N HIS A 177 19.05 11.14 24.10
CA HIS A 177 19.87 11.46 25.27
C HIS A 177 19.16 12.48 26.16
N GLY A 178 18.97 12.12 27.43
CA GLY A 178 18.25 12.93 28.41
C GLY A 178 16.77 12.59 28.55
N SER A 179 16.22 11.73 27.70
CA SER A 179 14.90 11.13 27.94
C SER A 179 15.05 9.94 28.89
N ASP A 180 14.80 10.15 30.18
CA ASP A 180 14.50 9.06 31.11
C ASP A 180 13.14 8.45 30.78
N THR A 181 12.80 7.31 31.39
CA THR A 181 11.47 6.66 31.25
C THR A 181 10.29 7.59 31.60
N SER A 182 10.55 8.73 32.25
CA SER A 182 9.58 9.75 32.63
C SER A 182 9.37 10.87 31.58
N HIS A 183 10.31 11.09 30.64
CA HIS A 183 10.23 12.20 29.69
C HIS A 183 10.21 11.70 28.23
N PRO A 184 9.29 12.18 27.39
CA PRO A 184 9.25 11.78 25.99
C PRO A 184 10.49 12.28 25.24
N PRO A 185 11.06 11.49 24.32
CA PRO A 185 12.16 11.93 23.47
C PRO A 185 11.63 12.85 22.37
N ASP A 186 11.31 14.10 22.72
CA ASP A 186 10.68 15.06 21.80
C ASP A 186 11.45 15.24 20.49
N ASP A 187 12.78 15.17 20.54
CA ASP A 187 13.64 15.23 19.35
C ASP A 187 13.42 14.04 18.41
N LEU A 188 13.37 12.82 18.96
CA LEU A 188 13.08 11.62 18.17
C LEU A 188 11.70 11.73 17.53
N LEU A 189 10.69 12.17 18.29
CA LEU A 189 9.33 12.35 17.78
C LEU A 189 9.27 13.43 16.69
N TYR A 190 10.04 14.51 16.83
CA TYR A 190 10.19 15.51 15.78
C TYR A 190 10.79 14.90 14.51
N VAL A 191 11.90 14.16 14.62
CA VAL A 191 12.54 13.52 13.46
C VAL A 191 11.58 12.57 12.74
N LEU A 192 10.87 11.71 13.48
CA LEU A 192 9.92 10.75 12.91
C LEU A 192 8.70 11.44 12.26
N ASN A 193 8.27 12.59 12.78
CA ASN A 193 7.16 13.36 12.21
C ASN A 193 7.59 14.43 11.20
N CYS A 194 8.89 14.62 10.98
CA CYS A 194 9.39 15.59 10.02
C CYS A 194 8.86 15.24 8.63
N SER A 195 8.31 16.22 7.91
CA SER A 195 7.85 16.04 6.52
C SER A 195 9.00 15.87 5.55
N GLU A 196 10.20 16.27 5.95
CA GLU A 196 11.40 16.16 5.13
C GLU A 196 12.06 14.78 5.22
N VAL A 197 11.63 13.96 6.19
CA VAL A 197 12.09 12.59 6.36
C VAL A 197 11.09 11.64 5.73
N ASP A 198 11.47 11.04 4.60
CA ASP A 198 10.74 9.92 4.02
C ASP A 198 11.00 8.66 4.87
N LEU A 199 10.13 8.42 5.86
CA LEU A 199 10.19 7.29 6.80
C LEU A 199 10.31 5.90 6.12
N PRO A 200 9.43 5.50 5.16
CA PRO A 200 9.61 4.26 4.43
C PRO A 200 10.98 4.15 3.77
N GLN A 201 11.46 5.23 3.15
CA GLN A 201 12.78 5.22 2.55
C GLN A 201 13.87 5.09 3.61
N PHE A 202 13.84 5.93 4.65
CA PHE A 202 14.74 5.87 5.81
C PHE A 202 14.82 4.45 6.37
N LEU A 203 13.69 3.82 6.69
CA LEU A 203 13.66 2.44 7.17
C LEU A 203 14.22 1.47 6.13
N ALA A 204 13.92 1.62 4.83
CA ALA A 204 14.52 0.77 3.80
C ALA A 204 16.06 0.91 3.72
N LEU A 205 16.60 2.05 4.17
CA LEU A 205 18.04 2.31 4.21
C LEU A 205 18.68 1.84 5.52
N THR A 206 17.98 1.92 6.66
CA THR A 206 18.55 1.79 8.00
C THR A 206 17.81 0.80 8.90
N SER A 207 16.96 -0.10 8.39
CA SER A 207 16.23 -1.11 9.18
C SER A 207 17.17 -2.20 9.76
N SER A 208 18.26 -1.79 10.39
CA SER A 208 19.01 -2.63 11.29
C SER A 208 18.16 -2.91 12.52
N ASP A 209 18.38 -4.08 13.13
CA ASP A 209 17.69 -4.48 14.36
C ASP A 209 17.89 -3.43 15.47
N GLN A 210 19.02 -2.71 15.46
CA GLN A 210 19.32 -1.64 16.42
C GLN A 210 18.37 -0.46 16.29
N VAL A 211 18.10 0.03 15.09
CA VAL A 211 17.13 1.12 14.86
C VAL A 211 15.72 0.69 15.26
N ILE A 212 15.32 -0.53 14.91
CA ILE A 212 14.01 -1.08 15.30
C ILE A 212 13.89 -1.19 16.82
N HIS A 213 14.93 -1.67 17.52
CA HIS A 213 14.96 -1.72 18.98
C HIS A 213 14.93 -0.34 19.62
N LEU A 214 15.63 0.65 19.05
CA LEU A 214 15.62 2.03 19.53
C LEU A 214 14.21 2.63 19.45
N ILE A 215 13.53 2.46 18.31
CA ILE A 215 12.14 2.90 18.11
C ILE A 215 11.21 2.17 19.09
N ARG A 216 11.36 0.85 19.23
CA ARG A 216 10.54 0.00 20.12
C ARG A 216 10.57 0.46 21.58
N ARG A 217 11.73 0.89 22.09
CA ARG A 217 11.87 1.41 23.47
C ARG A 217 10.99 2.64 23.75
N HIS A 218 10.67 3.42 22.72
CA HIS A 218 9.99 4.70 22.86
C HIS A 218 8.52 4.67 22.40
N VAL A 219 7.98 3.50 22.02
CA VAL A 219 6.59 3.33 21.54
C VAL A 219 5.55 3.94 22.49
N ARG A 220 5.77 3.84 23.81
CA ARG A 220 4.85 4.36 24.83
C ARG A 220 4.74 5.88 24.85
N HIS A 221 5.77 6.58 24.36
CA HIS A 221 5.83 8.05 24.36
C HIS A 221 5.34 8.65 23.03
N MET A 222 5.14 7.82 22.01
CA MET A 222 4.68 8.26 20.70
C MET A 222 3.19 8.61 20.71
N ASP A 223 2.82 9.68 20.01
CA ASP A 223 1.43 9.97 19.72
C ASP A 223 0.86 9.04 18.63
N THR A 224 -0.46 9.08 18.45
CA THR A 224 -1.16 8.24 17.47
C THR A 224 -0.67 8.46 16.04
N VAL A 225 -0.31 9.70 15.69
CA VAL A 225 0.14 10.06 14.33
C VAL A 225 1.50 9.44 14.03
N THR A 226 2.44 9.58 14.95
CA THR A 226 3.79 9.00 14.89
C THR A 226 3.69 7.49 14.76
N LYS A 227 2.89 6.86 15.62
CA LYS A 227 2.67 5.40 15.56
C LYS A 227 2.10 5.00 14.21
N THR A 228 1.15 5.76 13.67
CA THR A 228 0.54 5.47 12.37
C THR A 228 1.54 5.59 11.22
N ARG A 229 2.36 6.65 11.20
CA ARG A 229 3.41 6.83 10.20
C ARG A 229 4.43 5.70 10.22
N LEU A 230 4.80 5.24 11.41
CA LEU A 230 5.68 4.09 11.58
C LEU A 230 5.04 2.79 11.09
N VAL A 231 3.76 2.53 11.41
CA VAL A 231 3.06 1.34 10.92
C VAL A 231 3.03 1.31 9.38
N ASP A 232 2.66 2.43 8.74
CA ASP A 232 2.66 2.54 7.27
C ASP A 232 4.07 2.36 6.68
N ALA A 233 5.08 3.00 7.28
CA ALA A 233 6.46 2.89 6.83
C ALA A 233 7.03 1.46 6.96
N LEU A 234 6.73 0.76 8.07
CA LEU A 234 7.14 -0.62 8.30
C LEU A 234 6.42 -1.57 7.34
N GLN A 235 5.10 -1.42 7.13
CA GLN A 235 4.33 -2.27 6.23
C GLN A 235 4.83 -2.18 4.76
N ARG A 236 5.36 -1.02 4.37
CA ARG A 236 5.92 -0.79 3.03
C ARG A 236 7.23 -1.51 2.77
N GLN A 237 7.96 -1.87 3.82
CA GLN A 237 9.24 -2.57 3.68
C GLN A 237 9.08 -3.86 2.89
N HIS A 238 10.07 -4.16 2.06
CA HIS A 238 10.01 -5.33 1.18
C HIS A 238 10.09 -6.64 1.98
N ASP A 239 10.80 -6.62 3.10
CA ASP A 239 11.04 -7.74 4.01
C ASP A 239 10.02 -7.84 5.15
N PHE A 240 9.05 -6.93 5.24
CA PHE A 240 8.10 -6.88 6.36
C PHE A 240 7.48 -8.26 6.70
N TYR A 241 7.02 -8.99 5.68
CA TYR A 241 6.37 -10.30 5.84
C TYR A 241 7.29 -11.41 6.39
N VAL A 242 8.62 -11.25 6.32
CA VAL A 242 9.62 -12.19 6.89
C VAL A 242 10.30 -11.64 8.13
N ASN A 243 10.32 -10.32 8.31
CA ASN A 243 11.02 -9.67 9.39
C ASN A 243 10.15 -9.64 10.66
N ARG A 244 10.34 -10.63 11.53
CA ARG A 244 9.58 -10.77 12.78
C ARG A 244 9.73 -9.55 13.69
N LEU A 245 10.90 -8.91 13.75
CA LEU A 245 11.11 -7.74 14.62
C LEU A 245 10.26 -6.54 14.16
N GLN A 246 10.15 -6.32 12.85
CA GLN A 246 9.28 -5.29 12.29
C GLN A 246 7.80 -5.59 12.58
N GLN A 247 7.38 -6.84 12.42
CA GLN A 247 6.00 -7.24 12.72
C GLN A 247 5.67 -7.10 14.21
N GLU A 248 6.58 -7.51 15.10
CA GLU A 248 6.44 -7.32 16.54
C GLU A 248 6.32 -5.84 16.90
N LEU A 249 7.15 -4.97 16.32
CA LEU A 249 7.05 -3.53 16.52
C LEU A 249 5.69 -2.99 16.05
N VAL A 250 5.19 -3.42 14.89
CA VAL A 250 3.86 -3.01 14.40
C VAL A 250 2.75 -3.46 15.35
N VAL A 251 2.78 -4.69 15.84
CA VAL A 251 1.79 -5.18 16.80
C VAL A 251 1.86 -4.39 18.11
N GLU A 252 3.05 -4.06 18.60
CA GLU A 252 3.21 -3.22 19.78
C GLU A 252 2.71 -1.79 19.58
N LEU A 253 2.94 -1.20 18.41
CA LEU A 253 2.37 0.10 18.04
C LEU A 253 0.83 0.06 18.08
N LEU A 254 0.22 -1.00 17.52
CA LEU A 254 -1.23 -1.20 17.56
C LEU A 254 -1.74 -1.40 19.00
N GLU A 255 -1.14 -2.32 19.76
CA GLU A 255 -1.48 -2.64 21.15
C GLU A 255 -1.32 -1.44 22.09
N SER A 256 -0.42 -0.50 21.75
CA SER A 256 -0.21 0.73 22.51
C SER A 256 -1.26 1.83 22.24
N THR A 257 -2.22 1.60 21.36
CA THR A 257 -3.33 2.53 21.09
C THR A 257 -4.64 1.97 21.62
N THR A 258 -5.47 2.82 22.23
CA THR A 258 -6.74 2.41 22.83
C THR A 258 -7.88 3.33 22.43
N GLY A 259 -9.12 2.82 22.45
CA GLY A 259 -10.32 3.59 22.16
C GLY A 259 -10.23 4.46 20.89
N ASP A 260 -10.38 5.77 21.06
CA ASP A 260 -10.36 6.74 19.95
C ASP A 260 -8.99 6.86 19.27
N GLU A 261 -7.88 6.56 19.94
CA GLU A 261 -6.54 6.56 19.32
C GLU A 261 -6.42 5.43 18.29
N LEU A 262 -6.81 4.21 18.66
CA LEU A 262 -6.78 3.07 17.74
C LEU A 262 -7.71 3.33 16.54
N ARG A 263 -8.85 3.95 16.81
CA ARG A 263 -9.78 4.38 15.76
C ARG A 263 -9.16 5.41 14.83
N MET A 264 -8.50 6.44 15.38
CA MET A 264 -7.81 7.47 14.59
C MET A 264 -6.69 6.86 13.75
N MET A 265 -5.87 5.98 14.34
CA MET A 265 -4.82 5.25 13.62
C MET A 265 -5.40 4.46 12.45
N LYS A 266 -6.45 3.68 12.71
CA LYS A 266 -7.17 2.94 11.66
C LYS A 266 -7.63 3.87 10.54
N ASP A 267 -8.28 4.99 10.89
CA ASP A 267 -8.82 5.89 9.89
C ASP A 267 -7.70 6.57 9.08
N ILE A 268 -6.56 6.92 9.69
CA ILE A 268 -5.39 7.45 8.97
C ILE A 268 -4.78 6.40 8.03
N LEU A 269 -4.60 5.16 8.49
CA LEU A 269 -4.09 4.06 7.65
C LEU A 269 -5.00 3.78 6.45
N ASP A 270 -6.32 3.80 6.67
CA ASP A 270 -7.29 3.63 5.59
C ASP A 270 -7.37 4.88 4.69
N GLU A 271 -7.07 6.07 5.21
CA GLU A 271 -7.14 7.34 4.49
C GLU A 271 -6.02 7.58 3.49
N GLY A 272 -4.84 6.96 3.68
CA GLY A 272 -3.75 7.01 2.71
C GLY A 272 -4.23 6.59 1.31
N GLY A 273 -5.23 5.71 1.29
CA GLY A 273 -5.99 5.47 0.08
C GLY A 273 -5.10 4.84 -0.98
N ASP A 274 -4.34 3.87 -0.54
CA ASP A 274 -3.57 2.94 -1.34
C ASP A 274 -3.77 1.54 -0.75
N PHE A 275 -2.95 0.58 -1.19
CA PHE A 275 -3.10 -0.79 -0.78
C PHE A 275 -2.54 -1.07 0.62
N TYR A 276 -1.73 -0.17 1.19
CA TYR A 276 -1.15 -0.26 2.53
C TYR A 276 -2.13 0.23 3.58
N ASN A 277 -3.24 -0.49 3.71
CA ASN A 277 -4.27 -0.24 4.70
C ASN A 277 -4.23 -1.27 5.83
N LEU A 278 -4.99 -1.00 6.89
CA LEU A 278 -5.04 -1.85 8.08
C LEU A 278 -5.55 -3.27 7.75
N HIS A 279 -6.47 -3.41 6.79
CA HIS A 279 -6.97 -4.73 6.38
C HIS A 279 -5.84 -5.58 5.78
N LYS A 280 -5.07 -5.03 4.83
CA LYS A 280 -3.92 -5.75 4.27
C LYS A 280 -2.89 -6.08 5.34
N LEU A 281 -2.59 -5.13 6.21
CA LEU A 281 -1.62 -5.32 7.29
C LEU A 281 -1.99 -6.54 8.13
N VAL A 282 -3.21 -6.55 8.67
CA VAL A 282 -3.66 -7.58 9.60
C VAL A 282 -3.83 -8.92 8.89
N PHE A 283 -4.57 -8.99 7.78
CA PHE A 283 -4.99 -10.27 7.20
C PHE A 283 -4.00 -10.89 6.21
N HIS A 284 -3.04 -10.12 5.70
CA HIS A 284 -2.14 -10.57 4.64
C HIS A 284 -0.65 -10.42 4.97
N ASP A 285 -0.27 -9.36 5.67
CA ASP A 285 1.15 -9.06 5.88
C ASP A 285 1.71 -9.62 7.20
N LEU A 286 0.90 -9.70 8.26
CA LEU A 286 1.32 -10.26 9.55
C LEU A 286 1.35 -11.79 9.55
N ASP A 287 2.32 -12.36 10.25
CA ASP A 287 2.37 -13.78 10.55
C ASP A 287 1.17 -14.22 11.44
N PRO A 288 0.77 -15.50 11.45
CA PRO A 288 -0.44 -15.94 12.16
C PRO A 288 -0.48 -15.64 13.67
N GLU A 289 0.68 -15.60 14.33
CA GLU A 289 0.78 -15.27 15.76
C GLU A 289 0.55 -13.77 15.96
N MET A 290 1.23 -12.94 15.18
CA MET A 290 1.11 -11.47 15.21
C MET A 290 -0.28 -11.00 14.77
N TYR A 291 -0.85 -11.63 13.74
CA TYR A 291 -2.22 -11.46 13.31
C TYR A 291 -3.21 -11.67 14.45
N SER A 292 -3.08 -12.79 15.18
CA SER A 292 -3.98 -13.15 16.26
C SER A 292 -3.92 -12.14 17.40
N ARG A 293 -2.73 -11.66 17.75
CA ARG A 293 -2.53 -10.61 18.76
C ARG A 293 -3.18 -9.30 18.34
N ALA A 294 -2.87 -8.81 17.14
CA ALA A 294 -3.43 -7.57 16.60
C ALA A 294 -4.96 -7.63 16.56
N LEU A 295 -5.54 -8.74 16.08
CA LEU A 295 -6.98 -8.92 15.98
C LEU A 295 -7.66 -8.97 17.36
N ASN A 296 -7.07 -9.68 18.33
CA ASN A 296 -7.59 -9.74 19.70
C ASN A 296 -7.62 -8.35 20.34
N HIS A 297 -6.57 -7.55 20.15
CA HIS A 297 -6.53 -6.16 20.62
C HIS A 297 -7.62 -5.30 19.96
N ILE A 298 -7.69 -5.32 18.63
CA ILE A 298 -8.70 -4.56 17.87
C ILE A 298 -10.13 -4.95 18.29
N GLN A 299 -10.38 -6.26 18.48
CA GLN A 299 -11.68 -6.75 18.92
C GLN A 299 -12.01 -6.29 20.34
N LYS A 300 -11.05 -6.37 21.26
CA LYS A 300 -11.22 -5.92 22.65
C LYS A 300 -11.55 -4.43 22.72
N GLU A 301 -10.78 -3.60 22.02
CA GLU A 301 -11.01 -2.15 21.98
C GLU A 301 -12.32 -1.80 21.27
N GLY A 302 -12.66 -2.51 20.19
CA GLY A 302 -13.93 -2.35 19.49
C GLY A 302 -15.14 -2.67 20.38
N GLN A 303 -15.07 -3.75 21.17
CA GLN A 303 -16.10 -4.09 22.15
C GLN A 303 -16.19 -3.08 23.29
N HIS A 304 -15.05 -2.57 23.75
CA HIS A 304 -15.00 -1.53 24.77
C HIS A 304 -15.68 -0.24 24.29
N LEU A 305 -15.33 0.23 23.08
CA LEU A 305 -15.97 1.37 22.44
C LEU A 305 -17.47 1.13 22.25
N ALA A 306 -17.87 -0.04 21.74
CA ALA A 306 -19.28 -0.36 21.51
C ALA A 306 -20.13 -0.27 22.79
N LYS A 307 -19.57 -0.61 23.95
CA LYS A 307 -20.23 -0.48 25.27
C LYS A 307 -20.34 0.98 25.73
N GLN A 308 -19.43 1.85 25.31
CA GLN A 308 -19.46 3.27 25.68
C GLN A 308 -20.51 4.07 24.90
N TYR A 309 -20.89 3.61 23.71
CA TYR A 309 -21.96 4.25 22.95
C TYR A 309 -23.33 3.86 23.51
N ASP A 310 -24.17 4.87 23.82
CA ASP A 310 -25.60 4.63 24.09
C ASP A 310 -26.22 3.83 22.95
N GLN A 311 -27.21 2.99 23.27
CA GLN A 311 -28.00 2.27 22.27
C GLN A 311 -28.55 3.25 21.21
N GLY A 312 -28.16 3.05 19.95
CA GLY A 312 -28.52 3.94 18.82
C GLY A 312 -27.53 5.06 18.48
N LYS A 313 -26.43 5.23 19.24
CA LYS A 313 -25.37 6.23 18.96
C LYS A 313 -24.05 5.64 18.46
N ALA A 314 -24.00 4.31 18.30
CA ALA A 314 -22.81 3.63 17.81
C ALA A 314 -22.41 4.11 16.40
N PRO A 315 -21.11 4.15 16.08
CA PRO A 315 -20.64 4.45 14.72
C PRO A 315 -21.17 3.45 13.70
N ILE A 316 -21.90 3.94 12.69
CA ILE A 316 -22.37 3.13 11.56
C ILE A 316 -21.31 3.18 10.46
N LYS A 317 -20.93 1.99 9.96
CA LYS A 317 -20.17 1.83 8.72
C LYS A 317 -21.14 1.49 7.58
N ILE A 318 -20.99 2.15 6.45
CA ILE A 318 -21.79 1.94 5.25
C ILE A 318 -20.95 1.13 4.30
N VAL A 319 -21.48 -0.04 3.92
CA VAL A 319 -20.85 -0.91 2.94
C VAL A 319 -21.58 -0.70 1.62
N SER A 320 -20.83 -0.39 0.56
CA SER A 320 -21.35 -0.22 -0.80
C SER A 320 -20.55 -1.10 -1.74
N ASP A 321 -21.21 -1.71 -2.74
CA ASP A 321 -20.49 -2.26 -3.88
C ASP A 321 -19.93 -1.12 -4.76
N VAL A 322 -18.99 -1.45 -5.64
CA VAL A 322 -18.43 -0.52 -6.64
C VAL A 322 -19.13 -0.69 -7.97
N ASP A 323 -19.06 -1.89 -8.55
CA ASP A 323 -19.61 -2.18 -9.86
C ASP A 323 -21.15 -2.29 -9.73
N ASP A 324 -21.89 -1.69 -10.66
CA ASP A 324 -23.36 -1.56 -10.67
C ASP A 324 -24.00 -0.89 -9.44
N THR A 325 -23.22 -0.25 -8.57
CA THR A 325 -23.72 0.57 -7.45
C THR A 325 -23.14 1.98 -7.48
N LEU A 326 -21.82 2.12 -7.60
CA LEU A 326 -21.17 3.42 -7.79
C LEU A 326 -21.02 3.74 -9.29
N TYR A 327 -20.62 2.74 -10.09
CA TYR A 327 -20.45 2.88 -11.54
C TYR A 327 -21.38 1.93 -12.30
N GLY A 328 -21.94 2.40 -13.41
CA GLY A 328 -22.54 1.52 -14.40
C GLY A 328 -21.47 0.64 -15.04
N SER A 329 -21.69 -0.68 -15.05
CA SER A 329 -20.87 -1.62 -15.82
C SER A 329 -21.10 -1.51 -17.33
N GLY A 330 -22.22 -0.92 -17.75
CA GLY A 330 -22.68 -0.94 -19.13
C GLY A 330 -23.11 -2.35 -19.58
N GLY A 331 -23.51 -3.20 -18.64
CA GLY A 331 -23.93 -4.58 -18.86
C GLY A 331 -22.88 -5.49 -19.49
N HIS A 332 -21.60 -5.16 -19.29
CA HIS A 332 -20.50 -6.01 -19.73
C HIS A 332 -20.17 -7.04 -18.65
N PHE A 333 -20.38 -8.30 -18.98
CA PHE A 333 -19.90 -9.42 -18.17
C PHE A 333 -18.36 -9.35 -18.03
N PRO A 334 -17.77 -9.64 -16.85
CA PRO A 334 -18.36 -10.25 -15.65
C PRO A 334 -18.98 -9.27 -14.64
N ALA A 335 -18.92 -7.96 -14.90
CA ALA A 335 -19.05 -6.95 -13.85
C ALA A 335 -20.44 -6.32 -13.74
N GLY A 336 -21.42 -6.69 -14.58
CA GLY A 336 -22.77 -6.19 -14.31
C GLY A 336 -23.87 -6.53 -15.29
N CYS A 337 -25.08 -6.18 -14.87
CA CYS A 337 -26.36 -6.44 -15.52
C CYS A 337 -27.07 -5.15 -15.96
N ASP A 338 -26.61 -3.98 -15.51
CA ASP A 338 -27.24 -2.71 -15.87
C ASP A 338 -26.77 -2.19 -17.24
N HIS A 339 -27.65 -2.28 -18.23
CA HIS A 339 -27.44 -1.76 -19.58
C HIS A 339 -27.97 -0.32 -19.78
N ARG A 340 -28.64 0.27 -18.77
CA ARG A 340 -29.28 1.59 -18.90
C ARG A 340 -28.27 2.74 -18.92
N PHE A 341 -27.13 2.56 -18.26
CA PHE A 341 -26.07 3.56 -18.17
C PHE A 341 -24.80 3.08 -18.89
N PRO A 342 -24.11 3.98 -19.62
CA PRO A 342 -22.78 3.72 -20.16
C PRO A 342 -21.81 3.15 -19.12
N GLY A 343 -20.93 2.26 -19.59
CA GLY A 343 -19.87 1.70 -18.77
C GLY A 343 -18.96 2.78 -18.17
N HIS A 344 -18.56 2.60 -16.91
CA HIS A 344 -17.73 3.50 -16.13
C HIS A 344 -18.36 4.88 -15.82
N GLN A 345 -19.65 5.06 -16.07
CA GLN A 345 -20.37 6.26 -15.64
C GLN A 345 -20.77 6.15 -14.17
N VAL A 346 -20.51 7.18 -13.37
CA VAL A 346 -21.04 7.26 -11.99
C VAL A 346 -22.56 7.40 -12.04
N TYR A 347 -23.29 6.61 -11.26
CA TYR A 347 -24.74 6.74 -11.18
C TYR A 347 -25.17 8.13 -10.71
N PRO A 348 -26.18 8.76 -11.35
CA PRO A 348 -26.71 10.04 -10.91
C PRO A 348 -27.16 9.98 -9.44
N GLY A 349 -26.80 10.99 -8.65
CA GLY A 349 -27.22 11.13 -7.25
C GLY A 349 -26.46 10.27 -6.23
N VAL A 350 -25.72 9.23 -6.62
CA VAL A 350 -25.04 8.33 -5.67
C VAL A 350 -23.98 9.05 -4.83
N LEU A 351 -23.23 9.98 -5.44
CA LEU A 351 -22.22 10.78 -4.74
C LEU A 351 -22.86 11.79 -3.78
N ALA A 352 -24.01 12.37 -4.18
CA ALA A 352 -24.78 13.24 -3.28
C ALA A 352 -25.31 12.43 -2.09
N LEU A 353 -25.81 11.22 -2.32
CA LEU A 353 -26.22 10.30 -1.27
C LEU A 353 -25.07 9.98 -0.30
N PHE A 354 -23.90 9.57 -0.80
CA PHE A 354 -22.75 9.29 0.07
C PHE A 354 -22.31 10.49 0.90
N ARG A 355 -22.38 11.70 0.33
CA ARG A 355 -22.12 12.94 1.04
C ARG A 355 -23.16 13.19 2.14
N GLU A 356 -24.45 13.06 1.85
CA GLU A 356 -25.52 13.35 2.82
C GLU A 356 -25.62 12.33 3.96
N ILE A 357 -25.44 11.03 3.68
CA ILE A 357 -25.43 10.01 4.75
C ILE A 357 -24.35 10.34 5.78
N THR A 358 -23.28 11.00 5.34
CA THR A 358 -22.16 11.35 6.20
C THR A 358 -22.32 12.70 6.89
N ASN A 359 -22.85 13.72 6.19
CA ASN A 359 -23.14 15.03 6.76
C ASN A 359 -24.14 14.98 7.92
N HIS A 360 -25.08 14.04 7.92
CA HIS A 360 -26.07 13.92 8.99
C HIS A 360 -25.43 13.62 10.37
N ARG A 361 -24.17 13.15 10.40
CA ARG A 361 -23.44 12.80 11.62
C ARG A 361 -22.62 13.96 12.20
N SER A 362 -21.96 14.75 11.34
CA SER A 362 -21.15 15.90 11.80
C SER A 362 -22.03 16.96 12.47
N ASN A 363 -23.23 17.21 11.94
CA ASN A 363 -24.18 18.17 12.52
C ASN A 363 -24.75 17.69 13.87
N LYS A 364 -25.07 16.40 14.03
CA LYS A 364 -25.55 15.87 15.32
C LYS A 364 -24.49 15.89 16.43
N GLN A 365 -23.20 15.85 16.09
CA GLN A 365 -22.13 16.00 17.08
C GLN A 365 -21.92 17.46 17.52
N ARG A 366 -22.21 18.43 16.65
CA ARG A 366 -22.14 19.87 16.97
C ARG A 366 -23.29 20.34 17.87
N GLU A 367 -24.45 19.70 17.81
CA GLU A 367 -25.65 20.10 18.57
C GLU A 367 -25.62 19.74 20.07
N LYS A 368 -24.49 19.26 20.63
CA LYS A 368 -24.34 19.15 22.09
C LYS A 368 -23.69 20.41 22.65
N PRO A 369 -24.44 21.38 23.20
CA PRO A 369 -23.84 22.42 24.02
C PRO A 369 -23.16 21.79 25.26
N PRO A 370 -22.12 22.43 25.81
CA PRO A 370 -21.58 22.05 27.11
C PRO A 370 -22.70 22.04 28.14
N LYS A 371 -22.70 21.03 29.02
CA LYS A 371 -23.76 20.76 30.02
C LYS A 371 -23.97 21.86 31.08
N ASP A 372 -23.27 22.98 30.97
CA ASP A 372 -23.24 24.02 31.99
C ASP A 372 -24.07 25.26 31.63
N GLU A 373 -24.73 25.29 30.46
CA GLU A 373 -25.62 26.38 30.05
C GLU A 373 -27.01 25.87 29.70
N GLU A 374 -27.75 25.40 30.70
CA GLU A 374 -29.19 25.16 30.59
C GLU A 374 -29.94 26.14 31.50
N GLN A 375 -30.04 27.40 31.05
CA GLN A 375 -31.08 28.33 31.50
C GLN A 375 -31.20 29.51 30.52
N THR A 376 -32.19 29.41 29.63
CA THR A 376 -33.22 30.43 29.31
C THR A 376 -33.67 30.34 27.84
N GLY A 377 -34.98 30.26 27.63
CA GLY A 377 -35.60 30.79 26.40
C GLY A 377 -36.33 29.79 25.51
N GLU A 378 -37.49 29.33 25.95
CA GLU A 378 -38.58 28.91 25.06
C GLU A 378 -38.94 30.05 24.08
N GLN A 379 -38.68 29.90 22.77
CA GLN A 379 -39.49 30.57 21.71
C GLN A 379 -39.18 30.18 20.25
N ALA A 380 -38.57 29.03 19.94
CA ALA A 380 -38.22 28.65 18.55
C ALA A 380 -39.07 27.51 17.94
N GLY A 381 -40.33 27.37 18.36
CA GLY A 381 -41.14 26.16 18.09
C GLY A 381 -41.77 26.00 16.70
N PHE A 382 -41.86 27.05 15.86
CA PHE A 382 -42.71 26.97 14.66
C PHE A 382 -42.02 27.23 13.30
N SER A 383 -40.80 27.79 13.28
CA SER A 383 -40.06 28.09 12.04
C SER A 383 -39.26 26.87 11.49
N SER A 384 -38.91 25.92 12.37
CA SER A 384 -38.04 24.79 12.07
C SER A 384 -38.68 23.70 11.19
N VAL A 385 -40.01 23.52 11.28
CA VAL A 385 -40.71 22.42 10.60
C VAL A 385 -40.96 22.73 9.12
N PHE A 386 -41.29 23.99 8.79
CA PHE A 386 -41.60 24.36 7.40
C PHE A 386 -40.34 24.49 6.52
N THR A 387 -39.21 24.86 7.12
CA THR A 387 -37.91 25.01 6.42
C THR A 387 -37.26 23.65 6.09
N ARG A 388 -37.65 22.58 6.80
CA ARG A 388 -37.16 21.21 6.55
C ARG A 388 -37.81 20.52 5.34
N PHE A 389 -38.97 21.00 4.87
CA PHE A 389 -39.79 20.28 3.89
C PHE A 389 -39.52 20.68 2.42
N LEU A 390 -38.87 21.83 2.16
CA LEU A 390 -38.63 22.36 0.80
C LEU A 390 -37.14 22.58 0.49
N GLY A 391 -36.27 21.68 0.97
CA GLY A 391 -34.80 21.80 1.07
C GLY A 391 -33.98 22.23 -0.18
N TYR A 392 -34.16 23.46 -0.64
CA TYR A 392 -33.14 24.27 -1.27
C TYR A 392 -32.87 25.46 -0.34
N ARG A 393 -31.81 25.39 0.47
CA ARG A 393 -31.18 26.62 0.95
C ARG A 393 -30.63 27.30 -0.30
N VAL A 394 -31.27 28.39 -0.71
CA VAL A 394 -30.55 29.45 -1.42
C VAL A 394 -29.54 29.96 -0.39
N HIS A 395 -28.32 29.44 -0.46
CA HIS A 395 -27.20 30.03 0.24
C HIS A 395 -27.04 31.44 -0.35
N ASP A 396 -27.32 32.46 0.45
CA ASP A 396 -26.75 33.77 0.21
C ASP A 396 -25.23 33.59 0.03
N SER A 397 -24.72 34.23 -1.00
CA SER A 397 -23.46 33.99 -1.72
C SER A 397 -22.17 34.27 -0.95
N ALA A 398 -22.17 34.23 0.38
CA ALA A 398 -20.93 34.33 1.15
C ALA A 398 -20.23 32.96 1.12
N ASN A 399 -19.24 32.81 0.24
CA ASN A 399 -18.31 31.67 0.30
C ASN A 399 -17.72 31.61 1.71
N PRO A 400 -18.03 30.58 2.53
CA PRO A 400 -17.55 30.52 3.89
C PRO A 400 -16.04 30.33 3.89
N VAL A 401 -15.32 31.29 4.47
CA VAL A 401 -13.87 31.19 4.65
C VAL A 401 -13.60 30.76 6.07
N TRP A 402 -12.64 29.86 6.23
CA TRP A 402 -12.26 29.29 7.50
C TRP A 402 -10.89 29.79 7.86
N ILE A 403 -10.74 30.27 9.09
CA ILE A 403 -9.45 30.73 9.60
C ILE A 403 -9.00 29.85 10.75
N ARG A 404 -7.70 29.61 10.84
CA ARG A 404 -7.09 28.89 11.94
C ARG A 404 -6.53 29.90 12.94
N VAL A 405 -7.19 30.03 14.09
CA VAL A 405 -6.71 30.85 15.22
C VAL A 405 -6.15 29.89 16.28
N GLY A 406 -4.81 29.86 16.40
CA GLY A 406 -4.11 28.83 17.15
C GLY A 406 -4.41 27.42 16.62
N ARG A 407 -5.14 26.62 17.41
CA ARG A 407 -5.51 25.22 17.07
C ARG A 407 -6.95 25.06 16.59
N ARG A 408 -7.76 26.12 16.70
CA ARG A 408 -9.18 26.05 16.37
C ARG A 408 -9.38 26.63 14.99
N TRP A 409 -10.23 25.97 14.24
CA TRP A 409 -10.73 26.51 13.00
C TRP A 409 -12.09 27.14 13.22
N GLU A 410 -12.22 28.37 12.76
CA GLU A 410 -13.43 29.16 12.89
C GLU A 410 -13.92 29.55 11.51
N GLU A 411 -15.22 29.41 11.30
CA GLU A 411 -15.88 29.95 10.12
C GLU A 411 -16.01 31.46 10.30
N ILE A 412 -15.52 32.23 9.34
CA ILE A 412 -15.67 33.67 9.31
C ILE A 412 -16.42 34.11 8.06
N SER A 413 -17.30 35.09 8.23
CA SER A 413 -17.89 35.80 7.12
C SER A 413 -16.83 36.69 6.47
N VAL A 414 -16.76 36.63 5.15
CA VAL A 414 -15.82 37.40 4.33
C VAL A 414 -16.61 38.25 3.36
N THR A 415 -16.18 39.51 3.21
CA THR A 415 -16.79 40.42 2.23
C THR A 415 -16.21 40.18 0.85
N GLU A 416 -16.97 40.40 -0.23
CA GLU A 416 -16.52 40.16 -1.61
C GLU A 416 -15.25 40.96 -1.99
N THR A 417 -14.99 42.06 -1.29
CA THR A 417 -13.84 42.95 -1.50
C THR A 417 -12.62 42.58 -0.66
N GLU A 418 -12.75 41.62 0.25
CA GLU A 418 -11.69 41.28 1.20
C GLU A 418 -10.61 40.41 0.53
N THR A 419 -9.37 40.90 0.55
CA THR A 419 -8.23 40.19 -0.01
C THR A 419 -7.69 39.12 0.96
N VAL A 420 -7.01 38.10 0.43
CA VAL A 420 -6.35 37.06 1.24
C VAL A 420 -5.38 37.66 2.27
N ALA A 421 -4.67 38.73 1.90
CA ALA A 421 -3.75 39.43 2.80
C ALA A 421 -4.47 40.09 3.98
N GLN A 422 -5.64 40.72 3.73
CA GLN A 422 -6.47 41.31 4.79
C GLN A 422 -7.04 40.23 5.71
N LEU A 423 -7.43 39.07 5.16
CA LEU A 423 -7.86 37.93 5.95
C LEU A 423 -6.74 37.41 6.84
N GLN A 424 -5.55 37.18 6.29
CA GLN A 424 -4.37 36.75 7.06
C GLN A 424 -4.04 37.72 8.20
N GLU A 425 -4.13 39.03 7.95
CA GLU A 425 -3.89 40.03 8.98
C GLU A 425 -4.94 40.00 10.09
N ARG A 426 -6.22 39.77 9.76
CA ARG A 426 -7.28 39.52 10.76
C ARG A 426 -7.00 38.28 11.59
N VAL A 427 -6.50 37.20 10.98
CA VAL A 427 -6.14 35.98 11.74
C VAL A 427 -4.98 36.26 12.69
N ARG A 428 -3.95 36.99 12.24
CA ARG A 428 -2.82 37.38 13.10
C ARG A 428 -3.27 38.27 14.26
N ALA A 429 -4.11 39.27 14.00
CA ALA A 429 -4.63 40.15 15.03
C ALA A 429 -5.42 39.38 16.10
N ARG A 430 -6.26 38.43 15.68
CA ARG A 430 -6.98 37.53 16.61
C ARG A 430 -6.07 36.60 17.39
N ALA A 431 -5.09 36.00 16.73
CA ALA A 431 -4.12 35.13 17.41
C ALA A 431 -3.33 35.90 18.48
N LEU A 432 -3.03 37.17 18.23
CA LEU A 432 -2.37 38.06 19.18
C LEU A 432 -3.28 38.38 20.39
N GLU A 433 -4.56 38.63 20.13
CA GLU A 433 -5.57 38.92 21.16
C GLU A 433 -5.77 37.73 22.12
N ASP A 434 -5.77 36.51 21.57
CA ASP A 434 -5.89 35.27 22.34
C ASP A 434 -4.56 34.80 22.98
N GLN A 435 -3.47 35.56 22.83
CA GLN A 435 -2.12 35.18 23.27
C GLN A 435 -1.65 33.82 22.72
N LEU A 436 -2.18 33.41 21.56
CA LEU A 436 -1.85 32.15 20.91
C LEU A 436 -0.60 32.34 20.03
N LEU A 437 0.51 31.75 20.44
CA LEU A 437 1.74 31.66 19.65
C LEU A 437 1.53 30.70 18.46
N GLY A 438 1.29 31.25 17.26
CA GLY A 438 1.22 30.46 16.03
C GLY A 438 0.86 31.27 14.77
N GLU A 439 1.32 30.80 13.60
CA GLU A 439 0.89 31.35 12.31
C GLU A 439 -0.59 31.03 12.05
N GLY A 440 -1.38 32.09 11.87
CA GLY A 440 -2.76 32.02 11.44
C GLY A 440 -2.87 31.57 9.98
N ASP A 441 -3.72 30.58 9.72
CA ASP A 441 -3.94 30.04 8.37
C ASP A 441 -5.33 30.41 7.85
N VAL A 442 -5.47 30.56 6.53
CA VAL A 442 -6.74 30.93 5.86
C VAL A 442 -7.07 29.88 4.80
N SER A 443 -8.19 29.19 4.98
CA SER A 443 -8.68 28.18 4.05
C SER A 443 -10.06 28.56 3.51
N PHE A 444 -10.20 28.56 2.19
CA PHE A 444 -11.49 28.72 1.51
C PHE A 444 -12.34 27.44 1.55
N HIS A 445 -11.83 26.39 2.18
CA HIS A 445 -12.55 25.15 2.40
C HIS A 445 -12.73 24.99 3.91
N PRO A 446 -13.88 24.47 4.37
CA PRO A 446 -13.97 24.02 5.74
C PRO A 446 -12.74 23.21 6.07
N PRO A 447 -12.17 23.37 7.27
CA PRO A 447 -11.16 22.46 7.75
C PRO A 447 -11.75 21.12 7.48
N GLN A 448 -11.00 20.24 6.83
CA GLN A 448 -11.38 18.85 6.83
C GLN A 448 -11.26 18.43 8.29
N ILE A 449 -12.27 18.75 9.12
CA ILE A 449 -12.67 17.93 10.26
C ILE A 449 -12.70 16.58 9.60
N ARG A 450 -11.67 15.77 9.85
CA ARG A 450 -11.52 14.49 9.18
C ARG A 450 -12.80 13.74 9.48
N VAL A 451 -13.69 13.72 8.51
CA VAL A 451 -14.94 13.02 8.67
C VAL A 451 -14.52 11.58 8.56
N TRP A 452 -14.49 10.92 9.72
CA TRP A 452 -14.02 9.56 9.89
C TRP A 452 -14.47 8.71 8.72
N SER A 453 -13.54 7.92 8.17
CA SER A 453 -13.85 6.91 7.15
C SER A 453 -15.07 6.14 7.65
N ASN A 454 -16.23 6.32 7.04
CA ASN A 454 -17.45 5.59 7.35
C ASN A 454 -17.92 4.76 6.16
N LEU A 455 -17.31 4.97 5.00
CA LEU A 455 -17.63 4.32 3.75
C LEU A 455 -16.63 3.20 3.46
N VAL A 456 -17.16 2.01 3.19
CA VAL A 456 -16.40 0.82 2.80
C VAL A 456 -16.92 0.38 1.44
N PHE A 457 -16.04 0.25 0.46
CA PHE A 457 -16.36 -0.29 -0.85
C PHE A 457 -15.99 -1.76 -0.95
N LEU A 458 -16.90 -2.57 -1.47
CA LEU A 458 -16.63 -3.95 -1.89
C LEU A 458 -16.27 -3.95 -3.37
N SER A 459 -15.27 -4.73 -3.75
CA SER A 459 -14.93 -4.94 -5.15
C SER A 459 -14.82 -6.43 -5.42
N ALA A 460 -15.60 -6.91 -6.40
CA ALA A 460 -15.50 -8.29 -6.87
C ALA A 460 -14.15 -8.59 -7.53
N ARG A 461 -13.39 -7.57 -7.93
CA ARG A 461 -12.07 -7.73 -8.56
C ARG A 461 -11.14 -8.43 -7.59
N PRO A 462 -10.44 -9.49 -8.04
CA PRO A 462 -9.48 -10.16 -7.20
C PRO A 462 -8.40 -9.18 -6.77
N HIS A 463 -7.82 -9.44 -5.60
CA HIS A 463 -6.48 -8.96 -5.29
C HIS A 463 -5.51 -9.36 -6.40
N ALA A 464 -5.20 -8.43 -7.29
CA ALA A 464 -4.30 -8.66 -8.41
C ALA A 464 -2.86 -8.45 -7.95
N TYR A 465 -1.92 -9.18 -8.55
CA TYR A 465 -0.50 -9.05 -8.22
C TYR A 465 -0.04 -7.58 -8.28
N LYS A 466 0.59 -7.11 -7.19
CA LYS A 466 1.02 -5.71 -6.96
C LYS A 466 -0.12 -4.68 -6.97
N ASP A 467 -1.33 -5.10 -6.63
CA ASP A 467 -2.48 -4.23 -6.34
C ASP A 467 -2.81 -3.25 -7.47
N TYR A 468 -2.52 -3.65 -8.71
CA TYR A 468 -2.66 -2.79 -9.89
C TYR A 468 -4.13 -2.40 -10.15
N LEU A 469 -5.07 -3.30 -9.83
CA LEU A 469 -6.49 -3.05 -9.99
C LEU A 469 -7.02 -2.12 -8.89
N GLU A 470 -6.60 -2.33 -7.65
CA GLU A 470 -6.94 -1.50 -6.50
C GLU A 470 -6.40 -0.08 -6.65
N SER A 471 -5.18 0.07 -7.14
CA SER A 471 -4.56 1.38 -7.40
C SER A 471 -5.43 2.24 -8.33
N LYS A 472 -6.09 1.64 -9.33
CA LYS A 472 -7.03 2.37 -10.21
C LYS A 472 -8.26 2.85 -9.44
N SER A 473 -8.85 2.01 -8.60
CA SER A 473 -9.99 2.38 -7.75
C SER A 473 -9.62 3.49 -6.76
N TYR A 474 -8.47 3.38 -6.12
CA TYR A 474 -7.97 4.39 -5.20
C TYR A 474 -7.63 5.73 -5.87
N LYS A 475 -6.98 5.72 -7.05
CA LYS A 475 -6.78 6.95 -7.85
C LYS A 475 -8.10 7.65 -8.17
N LEU A 476 -9.15 6.87 -8.43
CA LEU A 476 -10.48 7.40 -8.67
C LEU A 476 -11.12 7.98 -7.41
N PHE A 477 -11.05 7.29 -6.27
CA PHE A 477 -11.51 7.82 -4.99
C PHE A 477 -10.76 9.11 -4.60
N ARG A 478 -9.44 9.19 -4.84
CA ARG A 478 -8.67 10.43 -4.65
C ARG A 478 -9.19 11.57 -5.50
N ARG A 479 -9.49 11.33 -6.79
CA ARG A 479 -10.08 12.36 -7.67
C ARG A 479 -11.44 12.80 -7.16
N LEU A 480 -12.30 11.86 -6.75
CA LEU A 480 -13.63 12.18 -6.22
C LEU A 480 -13.54 12.99 -4.91
N ARG A 481 -12.66 12.60 -3.99
CA ARG A 481 -12.38 13.34 -2.74
C ARG A 481 -11.82 14.73 -3.01
N LYS A 482 -10.79 14.85 -3.86
CA LYS A 482 -10.20 16.15 -4.26
C LYS A 482 -11.24 17.07 -4.92
N SER A 483 -12.22 16.52 -5.63
CA SER A 483 -13.33 17.28 -6.22
C SER A 483 -14.48 17.59 -5.26
N GLY A 484 -14.37 17.24 -3.97
CA GLY A 484 -15.43 17.43 -2.97
C GLY A 484 -16.65 16.53 -3.15
N LYS A 485 -16.58 15.52 -4.01
CA LYS A 485 -17.69 14.59 -4.31
C LYS A 485 -17.75 13.39 -3.36
N LEU A 486 -16.63 13.07 -2.72
CA LEU A 486 -16.56 12.18 -1.56
C LEU A 486 -15.99 12.96 -0.38
N HIS A 487 -16.57 12.79 0.80
CA HIS A 487 -16.16 13.48 2.03
C HIS A 487 -14.94 12.82 2.70
N CYS A 488 -14.75 11.52 2.51
CA CYS A 488 -13.62 10.76 3.05
C CYS A 488 -13.00 9.86 1.99
N MET A 489 -11.82 9.33 2.29
CA MET A 489 -11.28 8.22 1.53
C MET A 489 -11.95 6.91 2.01
N PRO A 490 -12.54 6.11 1.12
CA PRO A 490 -13.18 4.87 1.52
C PRO A 490 -12.17 3.72 1.65
N THR A 491 -12.46 2.76 2.53
CA THR A 491 -11.72 1.49 2.59
C THR A 491 -12.19 0.57 1.45
N LEU A 492 -11.28 0.02 0.64
CA LEU A 492 -11.63 -0.95 -0.41
C LEU A 492 -11.34 -2.38 0.05
N LEU A 493 -12.37 -3.21 0.11
CA LEU A 493 -12.25 -4.65 0.35
C LEU A 493 -12.32 -5.38 -1.00
N ALA A 494 -11.19 -5.89 -1.47
CA ALA A 494 -11.15 -6.62 -2.73
C ALA A 494 -11.49 -8.10 -2.57
N GLY A 495 -11.87 -8.73 -3.67
CA GLY A 495 -12.22 -10.15 -3.71
C GLY A 495 -10.99 -11.05 -3.55
N LYS A 496 -11.20 -12.26 -3.02
CA LYS A 496 -10.13 -13.27 -2.98
C LYS A 496 -9.80 -13.74 -4.40
N LEU A 497 -8.51 -13.91 -4.72
CA LEU A 497 -8.05 -14.42 -6.00
C LEU A 497 -8.73 -15.75 -6.39
N LYS A 498 -8.95 -16.65 -5.41
CA LYS A 498 -9.63 -17.93 -5.67
C LYS A 498 -11.10 -17.76 -6.08
N SER A 499 -11.87 -16.93 -5.39
CA SER A 499 -13.30 -16.75 -5.69
C SER A 499 -13.49 -15.95 -6.98
N SER A 500 -12.75 -14.86 -7.13
CA SER A 500 -12.90 -13.95 -8.26
C SER A 500 -12.19 -14.45 -9.52
N GLY A 501 -11.06 -15.14 -9.37
CA GLY A 501 -10.35 -15.80 -10.48
C GLY A 501 -11.13 -16.99 -11.02
N LEU A 502 -11.73 -17.81 -10.14
CA LEU A 502 -12.65 -18.85 -10.61
C LEU A 502 -13.88 -18.24 -11.26
N ALA A 503 -14.51 -17.22 -10.69
CA ALA A 503 -15.67 -16.56 -11.33
C ALA A 503 -15.31 -15.97 -12.70
N PHE A 504 -14.12 -15.37 -12.84
CA PHE A 504 -13.61 -14.88 -14.12
C PHE A 504 -13.37 -16.02 -15.12
N ILE A 505 -12.66 -17.09 -14.71
CA ILE A 505 -12.40 -18.25 -15.56
C ILE A 505 -13.71 -18.93 -15.96
N PHE A 506 -14.60 -19.20 -15.01
CA PHE A 506 -15.94 -19.75 -15.27
C PHE A 506 -16.72 -18.86 -16.24
N GLY A 507 -16.65 -17.55 -16.05
CA GLY A 507 -17.28 -16.59 -16.93
C GLY A 507 -16.73 -16.61 -18.35
N VAL A 508 -15.41 -16.62 -18.52
CA VAL A 508 -14.74 -16.76 -19.82
C VAL A 508 -15.08 -18.12 -20.46
N VAL A 509 -15.15 -19.18 -19.66
CA VAL A 509 -15.52 -20.53 -20.12
C VAL A 509 -16.97 -20.61 -20.58
N LEU A 510 -17.89 -19.96 -19.87
CA LEU A 510 -19.30 -19.91 -20.23
C LEU A 510 -19.55 -19.02 -21.46
N LEU A 511 -18.79 -17.94 -21.64
CA LEU A 511 -18.94 -17.02 -22.77
C LEU A 511 -18.32 -17.55 -24.06
N TYR A 512 -17.22 -18.32 -23.97
CA TYR A 512 -16.47 -18.80 -25.14
C TYR A 512 -16.29 -20.32 -25.17
N PRO A 513 -17.37 -21.12 -25.01
CA PRO A 513 -17.26 -22.58 -24.90
C PRO A 513 -16.66 -23.20 -26.18
N ARG A 514 -16.95 -22.62 -27.36
CA ARG A 514 -16.41 -23.08 -28.64
C ARG A 514 -14.91 -22.82 -28.80
N ASN A 515 -14.42 -21.65 -28.37
CA ASN A 515 -13.00 -21.31 -28.50
C ASN A 515 -12.14 -22.12 -27.52
N ILE A 516 -12.66 -22.34 -26.31
CA ILE A 516 -11.97 -23.17 -25.32
C ILE A 516 -12.00 -24.64 -25.72
N ALA A 517 -13.13 -25.17 -26.20
CA ALA A 517 -13.18 -26.54 -26.71
C ALA A 517 -12.23 -26.75 -27.89
N GLY A 518 -12.15 -25.79 -28.83
CA GLY A 518 -11.18 -25.82 -29.93
C GLY A 518 -9.74 -25.79 -29.42
N GLY A 519 -9.42 -24.91 -28.48
CA GLY A 519 -8.10 -24.78 -27.86
C GLY A 519 -7.66 -26.00 -27.04
N LEU A 520 -8.57 -26.60 -26.27
CA LEU A 520 -8.34 -27.84 -25.53
C LEU A 520 -8.17 -29.01 -26.49
N PHE A 521 -9.02 -29.11 -27.52
CA PHE A 521 -8.88 -30.16 -28.53
C PHE A 521 -7.54 -30.06 -29.26
N THR A 522 -7.13 -28.86 -29.68
CA THR A 522 -5.82 -28.65 -30.32
C THR A 522 -4.67 -28.95 -29.39
N ASN A 523 -4.70 -28.53 -28.12
CA ASN A 523 -3.63 -28.83 -27.16
C ASN A 523 -3.57 -30.31 -26.79
N VAL A 524 -4.71 -30.98 -26.60
CA VAL A 524 -4.78 -32.43 -26.34
C VAL A 524 -4.31 -33.21 -27.57
N PHE A 525 -4.69 -32.79 -28.78
CA PHE A 525 -4.22 -33.37 -30.03
C PHE A 525 -2.72 -33.15 -30.22
N LEU A 526 -2.20 -31.95 -29.91
CA LEU A 526 -0.76 -31.68 -29.95
C LEU A 526 0.00 -32.50 -28.91
N CYS A 527 -0.52 -32.63 -27.69
CA CYS A 527 0.08 -33.47 -26.65
C CYS A 527 0.04 -34.95 -27.04
N TRP A 528 -1.07 -35.44 -27.61
CA TRP A 528 -1.18 -36.80 -28.11
C TRP A 528 -0.24 -37.06 -29.28
N PHE A 529 -0.12 -36.10 -30.20
CA PHE A 529 0.83 -36.16 -31.32
C PHE A 529 2.28 -36.10 -30.83
N CYS A 530 2.60 -35.22 -29.88
CA CYS A 530 3.92 -35.14 -29.29
C CYS A 530 4.28 -36.39 -28.48
N LEU A 531 3.37 -36.92 -27.66
CA LEU A 531 3.61 -38.13 -26.87
C LEU A 531 3.57 -39.41 -27.69
N GLY A 532 2.86 -39.44 -28.82
CA GLY A 532 2.81 -40.60 -29.73
C GLY A 532 3.94 -40.62 -30.76
N VAL A 533 4.42 -39.45 -31.20
CA VAL A 533 5.36 -39.32 -32.32
C VAL A 533 6.78 -38.90 -31.88
N LEU A 534 6.95 -38.04 -30.86
CA LEU A 534 8.31 -37.66 -30.40
C LEU A 534 9.14 -38.77 -29.73
N PRO A 535 8.58 -39.81 -29.07
CA PRO A 535 9.40 -40.88 -28.49
C PRO A 535 10.19 -41.66 -29.55
N MET A 536 9.78 -41.60 -30.82
CA MET A 536 10.54 -42.21 -31.92
C MET A 536 11.71 -41.35 -32.40
N ILE A 537 11.78 -40.05 -32.05
CA ILE A 537 12.74 -39.12 -32.66
C ILE A 537 13.81 -38.63 -31.68
N PHE A 538 13.56 -38.53 -30.36
CA PHE A 538 14.60 -38.09 -29.41
C PHE A 538 14.52 -38.75 -28.01
N PRO A 539 15.19 -39.90 -27.80
CA PRO A 539 15.32 -40.55 -26.50
C PRO A 539 15.99 -39.66 -25.43
N ALA A 540 16.92 -38.79 -25.85
CA ALA A 540 17.69 -37.92 -24.96
C ALA A 540 16.83 -36.85 -24.26
N VAL A 541 15.77 -36.35 -24.92
CA VAL A 541 14.86 -35.35 -24.34
C VAL A 541 13.97 -35.98 -23.28
N LEU A 542 13.51 -37.22 -23.52
CA LEU A 542 12.73 -37.97 -22.54
C LEU A 542 13.59 -38.34 -21.32
N LEU A 543 14.86 -38.68 -21.54
CA LEU A 543 15.82 -38.95 -20.46
C LEU A 543 16.14 -37.69 -19.65
N ALA A 544 16.32 -36.54 -20.31
CA ALA A 544 16.55 -35.25 -19.66
C ALA A 544 15.32 -34.82 -18.85
N PHE A 545 14.11 -35.00 -19.39
CA PHE A 545 12.87 -34.71 -18.68
C PHE A 545 12.67 -35.64 -17.48
N ALA A 546 12.90 -36.95 -17.64
CA ALA A 546 12.84 -37.91 -16.55
C ALA A 546 13.88 -37.64 -15.46
N ALA A 547 15.11 -37.25 -15.84
CA ALA A 547 16.15 -36.82 -14.90
C ALA A 547 15.75 -35.54 -14.15
N LEU A 548 15.09 -34.60 -14.82
CA LEU A 548 14.62 -33.35 -14.22
C LEU A 548 13.47 -33.58 -13.24
N VAL A 549 12.54 -34.50 -13.57
CA VAL A 549 11.46 -34.94 -12.67
C VAL A 549 12.02 -35.71 -11.47
N ALA A 550 12.96 -36.64 -11.69
CA ALA A 550 13.61 -37.42 -10.63
C ALA A 550 14.44 -36.52 -9.70
N TRP A 551 15.17 -35.54 -10.24
CA TRP A 551 15.92 -34.57 -9.44
C TRP A 551 14.99 -33.65 -8.65
N SER A 552 13.90 -33.16 -9.25
CA SER A 552 12.90 -32.34 -8.56
C SER A 552 12.25 -33.11 -7.39
N PHE A 553 11.94 -34.39 -7.60
CA PHE A 553 11.44 -35.28 -6.55
C PHE A 553 12.49 -35.55 -5.46
N TYR A 554 13.77 -35.73 -5.82
CA TYR A 554 14.86 -35.91 -4.85
C TYR A 554 15.14 -34.63 -4.04
N ALA A 555 15.16 -33.46 -4.67
CA ALA A 555 15.39 -32.18 -4.01
C ALA A 555 14.25 -31.85 -3.02
N THR A 556 12.99 -32.08 -3.41
CA THR A 556 11.82 -31.87 -2.53
C THR A 556 11.73 -32.90 -1.39
N SER A 557 12.19 -34.13 -1.59
CA SER A 557 12.21 -35.17 -0.54
C SER A 557 13.39 -35.05 0.43
N SER A 558 14.55 -34.58 -0.04
CA SER A 558 15.72 -34.29 0.80
C SER A 558 15.46 -33.13 1.77
N LEU A 559 14.82 -32.05 1.30
CA LEU A 559 14.52 -30.88 2.13
C LEU A 559 13.41 -31.13 3.18
N ARG A 560 12.50 -32.08 2.93
CA ARG A 560 11.53 -32.54 3.95
C ARG A 560 12.19 -33.32 5.10
N LYS A 561 13.39 -33.87 4.91
CA LYS A 561 14.14 -34.52 6.00
C LYS A 561 14.78 -33.47 6.91
N GLU A 562 15.32 -32.38 6.38
CA GLU A 562 15.86 -31.28 7.20
C GLU A 562 14.77 -30.53 7.98
N SER A 563 13.58 -30.32 7.39
CA SER A 563 12.48 -29.69 8.11
C SER A 563 11.91 -30.56 9.24
N ARG A 564 12.01 -31.90 9.14
CA ARG A 564 11.62 -32.82 10.23
C ARG A 564 12.68 -32.93 11.33
N VAL A 565 13.96 -32.85 10.99
CA VAL A 565 15.05 -32.86 11.99
C VAL A 565 15.05 -31.56 12.82
N ASN A 566 14.70 -30.41 12.22
CA ASN A 566 14.52 -29.16 12.97
C ASN A 566 13.19 -29.07 13.74
N ALA A 567 12.15 -29.80 13.31
CA ALA A 567 10.88 -29.87 14.04
C ALA A 567 10.93 -30.81 15.26
N SER A 568 11.76 -31.87 15.24
CA SER A 568 11.86 -32.81 16.38
C SER A 568 12.60 -32.25 17.58
N TRP A 569 13.38 -31.16 17.42
CA TRP A 569 14.06 -30.48 18.54
C TRP A 569 13.19 -29.43 19.26
N ARG A 570 11.96 -29.15 18.81
CA ARG A 570 11.07 -28.12 19.40
C ARG A 570 9.86 -28.63 20.19
N TYR A 571 9.68 -29.93 20.36
CA TYR A 571 8.59 -30.49 21.18
C TYR A 571 9.11 -31.23 22.41
N HIS A 572 9.66 -30.47 23.36
CA HIS A 572 9.68 -30.86 24.78
C HIS A 572 9.33 -29.67 25.66
N GLN A 573 8.02 -29.39 25.78
CA GLN A 573 7.42 -28.94 27.03
C GLN A 573 6.08 -29.66 27.24
N PRO A 574 5.83 -30.23 28.43
CA PRO A 574 4.60 -30.92 28.74
C PRO A 574 3.56 -29.99 29.34
N GLY A 575 2.32 -30.13 28.88
CA GLY A 575 1.12 -29.85 29.67
C GLY A 575 0.52 -28.47 29.52
N GLN A 576 -0.57 -28.39 28.75
CA GLN A 576 -1.82 -27.82 29.25
C GLN A 576 -2.98 -28.23 28.33
N HIS A 577 -3.84 -29.11 28.86
CA HIS A 577 -5.19 -29.33 28.36
C HIS A 577 -6.03 -28.08 28.66
N THR A 578 -6.83 -27.61 27.71
CA THR A 578 -8.21 -27.16 28.00
C THR A 578 -9.08 -27.21 26.74
N HIS A 579 -10.25 -27.80 26.92
CA HIS A 579 -11.37 -27.88 26.00
C HIS A 579 -11.92 -26.51 25.61
N TRP A 580 -12.34 -26.35 24.35
CA TRP A 580 -13.32 -25.33 23.97
C TRP A 580 -14.40 -25.93 23.07
N ARG A 581 -15.64 -25.72 23.51
CA ARG A 581 -16.88 -25.73 22.71
C ARG A 581 -17.04 -24.37 22.04
#